data_AF-A0A5Q3L715-F1
#
_entry.id   AF-A0A5Q3L715-F1
#
_cell.length_a   1.000
_cell.length_b   1.000
_cell.length_c   1.000
_cell.angle_alpha   90.00
_cell.angle_beta   90.00
_cell.angle_gamma   90.00
#
_symmetry.space_group_name_H-M   'P 1'
#
loop_
_entity.id
_entity.type
_entity.pdbx_description
1 polymer ?
#
loop_
_entity_poly.entity_id
_entity_poly.type
_entity_poly.pdbx_seq_one_letter_code
_entity_poly.pdbx_strand_id
1 'polypeptide(L)'
;MNTPLLNKKFADIGARMKVAKPSRWWLRSNGPISLDIASDRRGEFFEITSDPDADLEVEVLDVQPTDRHLLLLVREEGEKSKYLCGHDERHWFVAGIPESAPVGTVPQAKQALQPARVQTAVSRKKLGKKDRYRRKNEAYLRQGEWFFLPVENLQVDERCVLRNEPLQRGFRSKPHKVDFCYRIGGETVYVCGMQPNGVTEGEYRKILEKNPKANKWGWRVMRRNPGVFVRGRVRHADHATIKLKGWHRVVMNTEDQSQAMRNVAFLD
;
A
#
# COMPACT_ATOMS: atom_id res chain seq x y z
N MET A 1 6.85 -0.22 26.64
CA MET A 1 7.52 0.60 25.59
C MET A 1 8.62 1.51 26.14
N ASN A 2 9.84 1.50 25.59
CA ASN A 2 10.94 2.40 25.98
C ASN A 2 11.00 3.66 25.08
N THR A 3 10.19 4.67 25.43
CA THR A 3 10.01 5.89 24.63
C THR A 3 11.31 6.69 24.38
N PRO A 4 12.22 6.91 25.36
CA PRO A 4 13.49 7.60 25.10
C PRO A 4 14.35 6.92 24.05
N LEU A 5 14.45 5.58 24.09
CA LEU A 5 15.22 4.82 23.12
C LEU A 5 14.61 4.94 21.72
N LEU A 6 13.29 4.77 21.60
CA LEU A 6 12.59 4.92 20.32
C LEU A 6 12.77 6.33 19.73
N ASN A 7 12.63 7.38 20.54
CA ASN A 7 12.85 8.75 20.10
C ASN A 7 14.25 8.96 19.52
N LYS A 8 15.28 8.39 20.16
CA LYS A 8 16.64 8.43 19.62
C LYS A 8 16.74 7.75 18.25
N LYS A 9 16.15 6.56 18.09
CA LYS A 9 16.17 5.82 16.82
C LYS A 9 15.45 6.52 15.67
N PHE A 10 14.32 7.18 15.95
CA PHE A 10 13.65 8.02 14.95
C PHE A 10 14.47 9.29 14.64
N ALA A 11 15.11 9.89 15.64
CA ALA A 11 16.01 11.02 15.42
C ALA A 11 17.23 10.64 14.56
N ASP A 12 17.75 9.41 14.68
CA ASP A 12 18.87 8.91 13.86
C ASP A 12 18.56 8.91 12.35
N ILE A 13 17.29 8.76 11.95
CA ILE A 13 16.85 8.88 10.54
C ILE A 13 16.42 10.31 10.16
N GLY A 14 16.55 11.25 11.10
CA GLY A 14 16.12 12.65 10.96
C GLY A 14 14.62 12.84 11.10
N ALA A 15 13.91 11.93 11.76
CA ALA A 15 12.47 12.02 12.01
C ALA A 15 12.17 12.48 13.43
N ARG A 16 10.98 13.08 13.61
CA ARG A 16 10.39 13.30 14.93
C ARG A 16 9.38 12.20 15.20
N MET A 17 9.24 11.83 16.46
CA MET A 17 8.21 10.89 16.91
C MET A 17 7.53 11.42 18.17
N LYS A 18 6.24 11.11 18.31
CA LYS A 18 5.44 11.43 19.49
C LYS A 18 4.59 10.23 19.86
N VAL A 19 4.38 10.06 21.15
CA VAL A 19 3.41 9.10 21.69
C VAL A 19 2.15 9.87 22.04
N ALA A 20 1.02 9.47 21.45
CA ALA A 20 -0.29 10.05 21.72
C ALA A 20 -1.08 9.17 22.69
N LYS A 21 -1.98 9.79 23.46
CA LYS A 21 -2.92 9.05 24.31
C LYS A 21 -4.13 8.66 23.48
N PRO A 22 -4.59 7.40 23.54
CA PRO A 22 -5.76 6.98 22.81
C PRO A 22 -7.01 7.67 23.35
N SER A 23 -7.93 8.06 22.47
CA SER A 23 -9.27 8.46 22.88
C SER A 23 -10.15 7.23 23.11
N ARG A 24 -11.20 7.37 23.93
CA ARG A 24 -12.18 6.28 24.15
C ARG A 24 -12.82 5.76 22.86
N TRP A 25 -12.98 6.63 21.86
CA TRP A 25 -13.54 6.24 20.56
C TRP A 25 -12.50 5.54 19.67
N TRP A 26 -11.22 5.93 19.78
CA TRP A 26 -10.11 5.26 19.12
C TRP A 26 -9.94 3.82 19.60
N LEU A 27 -10.00 3.55 20.91
CA LEU A 27 -9.90 2.21 21.51
C LEU A 27 -10.98 1.23 21.00
N ARG A 28 -12.13 1.76 20.57
CA ARG A 28 -13.24 0.96 20.01
C ARG A 28 -13.11 0.66 18.53
N SER A 29 -12.32 1.47 17.81
CA SER A 29 -12.30 1.48 16.34
C SER A 29 -10.99 0.98 15.76
N ASN A 30 -9.93 0.99 16.56
CA ASN A 30 -8.59 0.58 16.19
C ASN A 30 -8.11 -0.55 17.08
N GLY A 31 -7.05 -1.23 16.62
CA GLY A 31 -6.32 -2.16 17.44
C GLY A 31 -5.57 -1.47 18.60
N PRO A 32 -4.83 -2.26 19.37
CA PRO A 32 -4.14 -1.84 20.60
C PRO A 32 -2.95 -0.93 20.31
N ILE A 33 -2.50 -0.86 19.06
CA ILE A 33 -1.50 0.10 18.59
C ILE A 33 -1.91 0.67 17.22
N SER A 34 -1.61 1.94 17.01
CA SER A 34 -1.60 2.57 15.68
C SER A 34 -0.31 3.33 15.48
N LEU A 35 0.20 3.26 14.25
CA LEU A 35 1.32 4.03 13.76
C LEU A 35 0.89 4.83 12.54
N ASP A 36 1.02 6.14 12.61
CA ASP A 36 0.62 7.03 11.53
C ASP A 36 1.58 8.23 11.40
N ILE A 37 1.41 9.02 10.35
CA ILE A 37 2.10 10.28 10.13
C ILE A 37 1.15 11.43 10.45
N ALA A 38 1.47 12.17 11.49
CA ALA A 38 0.78 13.41 11.84
C ALA A 38 1.65 14.62 11.48
N SER A 39 1.04 15.81 11.49
CA SER A 39 1.76 17.06 11.22
C SER A 39 1.42 18.13 12.24
N ASP A 40 2.40 18.98 12.53
CA ASP A 40 2.26 20.17 13.36
C ASP A 40 2.99 21.36 12.70
N ARG A 41 3.07 22.49 13.41
CA ARG A 41 3.76 23.70 12.95
C ARG A 41 5.25 23.49 12.64
N ARG A 42 5.85 22.38 13.11
CA ARG A 42 7.26 22.02 12.90
C ARG A 42 7.42 20.93 11.83
N GLY A 43 6.35 20.60 11.09
CA GLY A 43 6.33 19.63 10.01
C GLY A 43 5.70 18.30 10.40
N GLU A 44 6.05 17.24 9.68
CA GLU A 44 5.57 15.88 9.92
C GLU A 44 6.31 15.21 11.09
N PHE A 45 5.65 14.24 11.72
CA PHE A 45 6.20 13.37 12.75
C PHE A 45 5.47 12.02 12.77
N PHE A 46 6.16 10.99 13.21
CA PHE A 46 5.56 9.67 13.47
C PHE A 46 4.75 9.75 14.77
N GLU A 47 3.47 9.41 14.71
CA GLU A 47 2.62 9.29 15.88
C GLU A 47 2.42 7.82 16.21
N ILE A 48 2.76 7.44 17.45
CA ILE A 48 2.48 6.12 17.99
C ILE A 48 1.37 6.30 19.03
N THR A 49 0.22 5.69 18.78
CA THR A 49 -0.87 5.63 19.76
C THR A 49 -0.99 4.19 20.23
N SER A 50 -1.01 3.96 21.54
CA SER A 50 -1.12 2.61 22.12
C SER A 50 -2.12 2.60 23.26
N ASP A 51 -2.84 1.49 23.41
CA ASP A 51 -3.65 1.20 24.59
C ASP A 51 -2.75 1.07 25.82
N PRO A 52 -2.94 1.88 26.88
CA PRO A 52 -2.15 1.78 28.10
C PRO A 52 -2.31 0.44 28.84
N ASP A 53 -3.42 -0.28 28.62
CA ASP A 53 -3.72 -1.54 29.30
C ASP A 53 -3.22 -2.77 28.51
N ALA A 54 -2.77 -2.59 27.26
CA ALA A 54 -2.22 -3.66 26.44
C ALA A 54 -0.73 -3.90 26.73
N ASP A 55 -0.34 -5.18 26.85
CA ASP A 55 1.07 -5.56 27.00
C ASP A 55 1.78 -5.52 25.63
N LEU A 56 2.26 -4.33 25.28
CA LEU A 56 2.89 -4.03 24.00
C LEU A 56 4.40 -3.86 24.12
N GLU A 57 5.14 -4.72 23.42
CA GLU A 57 6.57 -4.58 23.22
C GLU A 57 6.84 -3.93 21.85
N VAL A 58 7.58 -2.82 21.85
CA VAL A 58 7.95 -2.09 20.63
C VAL A 58 9.46 -1.99 20.55
N GLU A 59 10.03 -2.53 19.46
CA GLU A 59 11.46 -2.67 19.23
C GLU A 59 11.84 -2.15 17.83
N VAL A 60 13.00 -1.50 17.70
CA VAL A 60 13.57 -1.14 16.40
C VAL A 60 14.60 -2.17 16.00
N LEU A 61 14.33 -2.92 14.92
CA LEU A 61 15.16 -4.03 14.44
C LEU A 61 16.37 -3.55 13.62
N ASP A 62 16.18 -2.53 12.79
CA ASP A 62 17.22 -2.00 11.91
C ASP A 62 17.00 -0.51 11.66
N VAL A 63 18.09 0.25 11.55
CA VAL A 63 18.08 1.69 11.27
C VAL A 63 19.07 1.98 10.17
N GLN A 64 18.61 2.66 9.13
CA GLN A 64 19.38 3.08 7.97
C GLN A 64 19.33 4.62 7.86
N PRO A 65 20.19 5.36 8.59
CA PRO A 65 20.18 6.82 8.62
C PRO A 65 20.31 7.46 7.23
N THR A 66 21.22 6.96 6.40
CA THR A 66 21.48 7.49 5.06
C THR A 66 20.27 7.36 4.14
N ASP A 67 19.56 6.24 4.25
CA ASP A 67 18.31 6.04 3.50
C ASP A 67 17.13 6.74 4.16
N ARG A 68 17.26 7.18 5.42
CA ARG A 68 16.19 7.70 6.29
C ARG A 68 15.05 6.70 6.50
N HIS A 69 15.41 5.46 6.82
CA HIS A 69 14.45 4.38 7.07
C HIS A 69 14.80 3.62 8.35
N LEU A 70 13.78 3.10 9.03
CA LEU A 70 13.94 2.13 10.12
C LEU A 70 12.87 1.04 10.03
N LEU A 71 13.17 -0.13 10.59
CA LEU A 71 12.24 -1.25 10.71
C LEU A 71 11.81 -1.39 12.16
N LEU A 72 10.51 -1.28 12.41
CA LEU A 72 9.90 -1.46 13.72
C LEU A 72 9.26 -2.85 13.83
N LEU A 73 9.35 -3.44 15.00
CA LEU A 73 8.64 -4.64 15.42
C LEU A 73 7.74 -4.28 16.60
N VAL A 74 6.50 -4.72 16.52
CA VAL A 74 5.53 -4.67 17.61
C VAL A 74 5.15 -6.09 17.96
N ARG A 75 5.24 -6.45 19.25
CA ARG A 75 4.75 -7.71 19.78
C ARG A 75 3.58 -7.45 20.72
N GLU A 76 2.53 -8.24 20.56
CA GLU A 76 1.31 -8.18 21.35
C GLU A 76 0.79 -9.60 21.53
N GLU A 77 0.60 -10.06 22.77
CA GLU A 77 -0.01 -11.37 23.08
C GLU A 77 0.57 -12.57 22.27
N GLY A 78 1.85 -12.48 21.89
CA GLY A 78 2.55 -13.49 21.08
C GLY A 78 2.52 -13.26 19.56
N GLU A 79 1.65 -12.37 19.06
CA GLU A 79 1.60 -11.92 17.67
C GLU A 79 2.69 -10.88 17.37
N LYS A 80 3.14 -10.86 16.11
CA LYS A 80 4.24 -9.98 15.67
C LYS A 80 3.84 -9.20 14.43
N SER A 81 3.79 -7.88 14.56
CA SER A 81 3.57 -6.96 13.45
C SER A 81 4.85 -6.16 13.16
N LYS A 82 5.18 -5.97 11.89
CA LYS A 82 6.37 -5.21 11.50
C LYS A 82 6.00 -4.04 10.60
N TYR A 83 6.69 -2.92 10.79
CA TYR A 83 6.43 -1.68 10.07
C TYR A 83 7.72 -1.11 9.51
N LEU A 84 7.72 -0.81 8.22
CA LEU A 84 8.77 0.01 7.62
C LEU A 84 8.37 1.48 7.77
N CYS A 85 9.15 2.21 8.56
CA CYS A 85 9.04 3.65 8.70
C CYS A 85 10.12 4.31 7.85
N GLY A 86 9.76 5.27 7.01
CA GLY A 86 10.75 5.89 6.13
C GLY A 86 10.34 7.24 5.58
N HIS A 87 11.30 7.90 4.94
CA HIS A 87 11.05 9.12 4.16
C HIS A 87 11.10 8.79 2.67
N ASP A 88 10.07 9.17 1.93
CA ASP A 88 10.06 9.08 0.47
C ASP A 88 9.57 10.39 -0.15
N GLU A 89 10.27 10.82 -1.20
CA GLU A 89 10.05 12.12 -1.85
C GLU A 89 10.04 13.29 -0.86
N ARG A 90 8.85 13.70 -0.40
CA ARG A 90 8.63 14.86 0.48
C ARG A 90 7.98 14.50 1.81
N HIS A 91 7.59 13.23 1.99
CA HIS A 91 6.74 12.82 3.09
C HIS A 91 7.34 11.63 3.83
N TRP A 92 7.14 11.61 5.14
CA TRP A 92 7.29 10.37 5.92
C TRP A 92 6.16 9.40 5.57
N PHE A 93 6.42 8.11 5.77
CA PHE A 93 5.43 7.06 5.61
C PHE A 93 5.65 5.94 6.62
N VAL A 94 4.58 5.20 6.88
CA VAL A 94 4.56 3.92 7.59
C VAL A 94 3.96 2.90 6.62
N ALA A 95 4.59 1.74 6.50
CA ALA A 95 4.05 0.62 5.73
C ALA A 95 4.08 -0.67 6.55
N GLY A 96 2.93 -1.33 6.68
CA GLY A 96 2.83 -2.66 7.28
C GLY A 96 3.52 -3.71 6.40
N ILE A 97 4.32 -4.57 7.02
CA ILE A 97 4.98 -5.69 6.33
C ILE A 97 4.15 -6.95 6.53
N PRO A 98 3.87 -7.73 5.47
CA PRO A 98 3.18 -9.01 5.61
C PRO A 98 3.84 -9.92 6.64
N GLU A 99 3.06 -10.52 7.53
CA GLU A 99 3.55 -11.33 8.65
C GLU A 99 4.25 -12.61 8.15
N SER A 100 3.85 -13.09 6.97
CA SER A 100 4.48 -14.22 6.28
C SER A 100 5.91 -13.91 5.78
N ALA A 101 6.32 -12.65 5.73
CA ALA A 101 7.64 -12.26 5.27
C ALA A 101 8.68 -12.32 6.42
N PRO A 102 9.74 -13.15 6.30
CA PRO A 102 10.80 -13.25 7.31
C PRO A 102 11.76 -12.06 7.21
N VAL A 103 11.32 -10.88 7.66
CA VAL A 103 12.12 -9.65 7.62
C VAL A 103 12.74 -9.33 8.99
N GLY A 104 14.02 -8.98 8.99
CA GLY A 104 14.74 -8.44 10.16
C GLY A 104 15.55 -7.18 9.86
N THR A 105 15.55 -6.73 8.60
CA THR A 105 16.33 -5.55 8.15
C THR A 105 15.51 -4.68 7.21
N VAL A 106 15.85 -3.40 7.10
CA VAL A 106 15.22 -2.44 6.19
C VAL A 106 15.28 -2.91 4.72
N PRO A 107 16.40 -3.44 4.18
CA PRO A 107 16.43 -3.98 2.82
C PRO A 107 15.48 -5.16 2.61
N GLN A 108 15.36 -6.06 3.59
CA GLN A 108 14.41 -7.17 3.53
C GLN A 108 12.96 -6.67 3.57
N ALA A 109 12.65 -5.65 4.38
CA ALA A 109 11.33 -5.03 4.42
C ALA A 109 10.98 -4.33 3.10
N LYS A 110 11.91 -3.57 2.51
CA LYS A 110 11.75 -2.96 1.18
C LYS A 110 11.48 -4.02 0.10
N GLN A 111 12.15 -5.17 0.17
CA GLN A 111 11.92 -6.28 -0.75
C GLN A 111 10.58 -6.99 -0.50
N ALA A 112 10.19 -7.18 0.76
CA ALA A 112 8.91 -7.80 1.11
C ALA A 112 7.72 -7.00 0.58
N LEU A 113 7.82 -5.66 0.57
CA LEU A 113 6.84 -4.76 -0.02
C LEU A 113 6.80 -4.77 -1.56
N GLN A 114 7.75 -5.41 -2.23
CA GLN A 114 7.72 -5.59 -3.68
C GLN A 114 6.92 -6.84 -4.04
N PRO A 115 5.86 -6.73 -4.85
CA PRO A 115 5.15 -7.90 -5.37
C PRO A 115 6.07 -8.81 -6.19
N ALA A 116 5.72 -10.10 -6.28
CA ALA A 116 6.51 -11.10 -7.01
C ALA A 116 6.88 -10.68 -8.45
N ARG A 117 5.97 -9.97 -9.16
CA ARG A 117 6.24 -9.43 -10.49
C ARG A 117 7.34 -8.37 -10.50
N VAL A 118 7.37 -7.48 -9.50
CA VAL A 118 8.42 -6.47 -9.32
C VAL A 118 9.75 -7.14 -8.99
N GLN A 119 9.77 -8.09 -8.05
CA GLN A 119 10.98 -8.83 -7.69
C GLN A 119 11.56 -9.59 -8.91
N THR A 120 10.70 -10.20 -9.72
CA THR A 120 11.09 -10.86 -10.98
C THR A 120 11.70 -9.87 -11.97
N ALA A 121 11.07 -8.70 -12.16
CA ALA A 121 11.57 -7.67 -13.07
C ALA A 121 12.94 -7.13 -12.64
N VAL A 122 13.11 -6.85 -11.35
CA VAL A 122 14.39 -6.43 -10.75
C VAL A 122 15.47 -7.48 -10.96
N SER A 123 15.14 -8.75 -10.72
CA SER A 123 16.08 -9.88 -10.87
C SER A 123 16.55 -10.04 -12.31
N ARG A 124 15.63 -9.93 -13.29
CA ARG A 124 15.95 -10.00 -14.73
C ARG A 124 16.91 -8.90 -15.18
N LYS A 125 16.79 -7.69 -14.61
CA LYS A 125 17.66 -6.55 -14.91
C LYS A 125 19.02 -6.61 -14.18
N LYS A 126 19.26 -7.61 -13.32
CA LYS A 126 20.51 -7.81 -12.57
C LYS A 126 20.98 -6.55 -11.83
N LEU A 127 20.02 -5.80 -11.25
CA LEU A 127 20.32 -4.52 -10.60
C LEU A 127 21.18 -4.70 -9.34
N GLY A 128 22.16 -3.82 -9.18
CA GLY A 128 22.99 -3.72 -7.99
C GLY A 128 22.17 -3.42 -6.72
N LYS A 129 22.76 -3.64 -5.54
CA LYS A 129 22.09 -3.45 -4.24
C LYS A 129 21.57 -2.03 -4.04
N LYS A 130 22.27 -1.01 -4.57
CA LYS A 130 21.85 0.39 -4.45
C LYS A 130 20.72 0.75 -5.42
N ASP A 131 20.69 0.19 -6.62
CA ASP A 131 19.73 0.57 -7.66
C ASP A 131 18.38 -0.15 -7.55
N ARG A 132 18.38 -1.38 -7.01
CA ARG A 132 17.16 -2.20 -6.89
C ARG A 132 16.07 -1.61 -6.01
N TYR A 133 16.42 -0.70 -5.09
CA TYR A 133 15.48 -0.04 -4.18
C TYR A 133 15.27 1.44 -4.52
N ARG A 134 15.95 1.96 -5.55
CA ARG A 134 15.65 3.31 -6.04
C ARG A 134 14.21 3.35 -6.51
N ARG A 135 13.57 4.49 -6.26
CA ARG A 135 12.21 4.79 -6.73
C ARG A 135 12.10 4.68 -8.26
N LYS A 136 13.17 5.00 -8.98
CA LYS A 136 13.27 4.89 -10.44
C LYS A 136 14.47 4.03 -10.77
N ASN A 137 14.25 2.94 -11.49
CA ASN A 137 15.29 2.09 -12.04
C ASN A 137 14.81 1.48 -13.36
N GLU A 138 15.64 0.63 -13.97
CA GLU A 138 15.31 0.01 -15.27
C GLU A 138 14.19 -1.03 -15.21
N ALA A 139 13.87 -1.54 -14.02
CA ALA A 139 12.82 -2.54 -13.82
C ALA A 139 11.45 -1.89 -13.58
N TYR A 140 11.41 -0.72 -12.94
CA TYR A 140 10.17 -0.02 -12.62
C TYR A 140 10.38 1.48 -12.32
N LEU A 141 9.28 2.23 -12.41
CA LEU A 141 9.10 3.47 -11.68
C LEU A 141 8.15 3.22 -10.50
N ARG A 142 8.37 3.86 -9.34
CA ARG A 142 7.47 3.82 -8.18
C ARG A 142 6.92 5.20 -7.87
N GLN A 143 5.68 5.31 -7.42
CA GLN A 143 5.11 6.53 -6.83
C GLN A 143 4.12 6.10 -5.73
N GLY A 144 4.40 6.47 -4.48
CA GLY A 144 3.67 5.93 -3.33
C GLY A 144 3.68 4.40 -3.30
N GLU A 145 2.52 3.81 -3.14
CA GLU A 145 2.29 2.35 -3.17
C GLU A 145 2.36 1.72 -4.57
N TRP A 146 2.46 2.52 -5.64
CA TRP A 146 2.32 2.04 -7.01
C TRP A 146 3.66 1.79 -7.70
N PHE A 147 3.79 0.60 -8.27
CA PHE A 147 4.86 0.24 -9.21
C PHE A 147 4.35 0.24 -10.64
N PHE A 148 5.17 0.80 -11.54
CA PHE A 148 4.93 0.90 -12.97
C PHE A 148 6.06 0.14 -13.69
N LEU A 149 5.76 -1.05 -14.19
CA LEU A 149 6.75 -1.91 -14.87
C LEU A 149 6.61 -1.72 -16.38
N PRO A 150 7.66 -1.39 -17.13
CA PRO A 150 7.58 -1.24 -18.57
C PRO A 150 7.14 -2.55 -19.23
N VAL A 151 6.27 -2.45 -20.23
CA VAL A 151 5.79 -3.59 -21.02
C VAL A 151 6.14 -3.34 -22.48
N GLU A 152 7.06 -4.15 -22.98
CA GLU A 152 7.44 -4.12 -24.39
C GLU A 152 6.35 -4.83 -25.21
N ASN A 153 6.02 -4.25 -26.37
CA ASN A 153 5.12 -4.84 -27.38
C ASN A 153 3.69 -5.16 -26.90
N LEU A 154 3.15 -4.43 -25.93
CA LEU A 154 1.74 -4.53 -25.57
C LEU A 154 0.86 -4.09 -26.75
N GLN A 155 0.09 -5.03 -27.29
CA GLN A 155 -0.95 -4.73 -28.28
C GLN A 155 -2.15 -4.11 -27.57
N VAL A 156 -2.49 -2.88 -27.95
CA VAL A 156 -3.58 -2.10 -27.34
C VAL A 156 -4.57 -1.71 -28.42
N ASP A 157 -5.85 -2.05 -28.20
CA ASP A 157 -6.94 -1.43 -28.95
C ASP A 157 -7.13 -0.01 -28.41
N GLU A 158 -6.69 0.99 -29.19
CA GLU A 158 -6.74 2.40 -28.80
C GLU A 158 -8.18 2.90 -28.53
N ARG A 159 -9.21 2.21 -29.02
CA ARG A 159 -10.62 2.53 -28.72
C ARG A 159 -11.01 2.19 -27.29
N CYS A 160 -10.29 1.26 -26.66
CA CYS A 160 -10.49 0.85 -25.27
C CYS A 160 -9.59 1.64 -24.30
N VAL A 161 -8.83 2.63 -24.79
CA VAL A 161 -7.97 3.46 -23.94
C VAL A 161 -8.78 4.55 -23.28
N LEU A 162 -8.82 4.47 -21.96
CA LEU A 162 -9.48 5.42 -21.09
C LEU A 162 -8.53 6.57 -20.76
N ARG A 163 -9.08 7.77 -20.51
CA ARG A 163 -8.30 8.99 -20.28
C ARG A 163 -8.58 9.58 -18.91
N ASN A 164 -7.55 10.13 -18.26
CA ASN A 164 -7.64 10.78 -16.94
C ASN A 164 -8.22 9.87 -15.84
N GLU A 165 -7.92 8.58 -15.94
CA GLU A 165 -8.42 7.56 -15.03
C GLU A 165 -7.77 7.68 -13.64
N PRO A 166 -8.55 7.45 -12.56
CA PRO A 166 -7.98 7.27 -11.23
C PRO A 166 -7.40 5.87 -11.06
N LEU A 167 -6.24 5.76 -10.42
CA LEU A 167 -5.75 4.56 -9.73
C LEU A 167 -5.91 4.81 -8.25
N GLN A 168 -6.71 3.98 -7.57
CA GLN A 168 -7.10 4.20 -6.19
C GLN A 168 -7.03 2.88 -5.42
N ARG A 169 -6.37 2.90 -4.25
CA ARG A 169 -6.27 1.73 -3.38
C ARG A 169 -7.63 1.38 -2.78
N GLY A 170 -8.33 2.37 -2.25
CA GLY A 170 -9.67 2.23 -1.70
C GLY A 170 -10.38 3.57 -1.59
N PHE A 171 -11.67 3.54 -1.27
CA PHE A 171 -12.58 4.68 -1.37
C PHE A 171 -12.12 5.96 -0.65
N ARG A 172 -11.28 5.84 0.38
CA ARG A 172 -10.75 6.97 1.18
C ARG A 172 -9.36 7.47 0.75
N SER A 173 -8.68 6.76 -0.15
CA SER A 173 -7.35 7.16 -0.63
C SER A 173 -7.44 8.24 -1.73
N LYS A 174 -6.52 9.21 -1.73
CA LYS A 174 -6.40 10.17 -2.84
C LYS A 174 -5.94 9.41 -4.09
N PRO A 175 -6.65 9.52 -5.22
CA PRO A 175 -6.31 8.74 -6.40
C PRO A 175 -5.08 9.32 -7.11
N HIS A 176 -4.26 8.42 -7.67
CA HIS A 176 -3.31 8.81 -8.69
C HIS A 176 -4.06 9.01 -10.01
N LYS A 177 -3.89 10.15 -10.67
CA LYS A 177 -4.51 10.43 -11.97
C LYS A 177 -3.54 10.10 -13.09
N VAL A 178 -3.94 9.16 -13.95
CA VAL A 178 -3.15 8.73 -15.12
C VAL A 178 -3.71 9.33 -16.41
N ASP A 179 -2.84 9.78 -17.31
CA ASP A 179 -3.27 10.34 -18.59
C ASP A 179 -4.03 9.30 -19.44
N PHE A 180 -3.51 8.08 -19.52
CA PHE A 180 -4.08 6.98 -20.31
C PHE A 180 -4.04 5.66 -19.53
N CYS A 181 -5.14 4.92 -19.58
CA CYS A 181 -5.30 3.62 -18.94
C CYS A 181 -5.92 2.61 -19.90
N TYR A 182 -5.41 1.39 -19.88
CA TYR A 182 -5.91 0.26 -20.63
C TYR A 182 -6.04 -0.93 -19.68
N ARG A 183 -7.19 -1.61 -19.74
CA ARG A 183 -7.55 -2.69 -18.82
C ARG A 183 -7.86 -3.95 -19.61
N ILE A 184 -7.24 -5.06 -19.22
CA ILE A 184 -7.44 -6.37 -19.87
C ILE A 184 -7.64 -7.48 -18.85
N GLY A 185 -8.46 -8.47 -19.21
CA GLY A 185 -8.82 -9.57 -18.33
C GLY A 185 -9.64 -9.10 -17.12
N GLY A 186 -9.48 -9.80 -16.00
CA GLY A 186 -10.29 -9.66 -14.79
C GLY A 186 -11.49 -10.61 -14.79
N GLU A 187 -11.94 -10.96 -13.59
CA GLU A 187 -13.14 -11.76 -13.37
C GLU A 187 -14.36 -10.84 -13.24
N THR A 188 -15.43 -11.11 -13.99
CA THR A 188 -16.69 -10.37 -13.83
C THR A 188 -17.28 -10.65 -12.45
N VAL A 189 -17.50 -9.58 -11.68
CA VAL A 189 -18.11 -9.64 -10.34
C VAL A 189 -19.31 -8.71 -10.23
N TYR A 190 -20.24 -9.07 -9.35
CA TYR A 190 -21.42 -8.28 -9.00
C TYR A 190 -21.20 -7.65 -7.63
N VAL A 191 -21.19 -6.31 -7.57
CA VAL A 191 -20.91 -5.53 -6.35
C VAL A 191 -22.18 -4.82 -5.89
N CYS A 192 -22.43 -4.80 -4.59
CA CYS A 192 -23.44 -3.95 -3.96
C CYS A 192 -22.94 -3.48 -2.58
N GLY A 193 -23.68 -2.60 -1.90
CA GLY A 193 -23.27 -2.09 -0.57
C GLY A 193 -23.06 -3.18 0.48
N MET A 194 -23.74 -4.32 0.35
CA MET A 194 -23.60 -5.49 1.24
C MET A 194 -22.48 -6.46 0.81
N GLN A 195 -22.01 -6.35 -0.44
CA GLN A 195 -20.94 -7.18 -1.01
C GLN A 195 -19.90 -6.26 -1.65
N PRO A 196 -19.17 -5.47 -0.84
CA PRO A 196 -18.30 -4.42 -1.35
C PRO A 196 -17.14 -4.96 -2.17
N ASN A 197 -16.71 -6.22 -1.94
CA ASN A 197 -15.63 -6.90 -2.67
C ASN A 197 -16.09 -7.65 -3.94
N GLY A 198 -17.39 -7.57 -4.24
CA GLY A 198 -18.00 -8.28 -5.36
C GLY A 198 -18.10 -9.79 -5.16
N VAL A 199 -19.16 -10.36 -5.71
CA VAL A 199 -19.38 -11.81 -5.77
C VAL A 199 -19.30 -12.27 -7.21
N THR A 200 -18.89 -13.52 -7.42
CA THR A 200 -18.95 -14.15 -8.74
C THR A 200 -20.39 -14.24 -9.24
N GLU A 201 -20.58 -14.44 -10.55
CA GLU A 201 -21.93 -14.59 -11.11
C GLU A 201 -22.71 -15.75 -10.47
N GLY A 202 -22.04 -16.87 -10.18
CA GLY A 202 -22.66 -18.02 -9.53
C GLY A 202 -23.12 -17.73 -8.10
N GLU A 203 -22.32 -16.97 -7.34
CA GLU A 203 -22.69 -16.52 -5.99
C GLU A 203 -23.81 -15.49 -6.02
N TYR A 204 -23.76 -14.54 -6.96
CA TYR A 204 -24.84 -13.58 -7.19
C TYR A 204 -26.18 -14.28 -7.40
N ARG A 205 -26.24 -15.29 -8.28
CA ARG A 205 -27.46 -16.08 -8.52
C ARG A 205 -27.93 -16.79 -7.26
N LYS A 206 -27.03 -17.44 -6.51
CA LYS A 206 -27.38 -18.08 -5.21
C LYS A 206 -27.94 -17.10 -4.18
N ILE A 207 -27.43 -15.86 -4.15
CA ILE A 207 -27.96 -14.81 -3.26
C ILE A 207 -29.39 -14.43 -3.66
N LEU A 208 -29.65 -14.25 -4.96
CA LEU A 208 -30.99 -13.93 -5.45
C LEU A 208 -31.98 -15.08 -5.22
N GLU A 209 -31.56 -16.33 -5.38
CA GLU A 209 -32.39 -17.51 -5.11
C GLU A 209 -32.77 -17.61 -3.63
N LYS A 210 -31.80 -17.42 -2.72
CA LYS A 210 -32.04 -17.47 -1.27
C LYS A 210 -32.80 -16.25 -0.75
N ASN A 211 -32.64 -15.10 -1.37
CA ASN A 211 -33.29 -13.86 -0.99
C ASN A 211 -33.71 -13.06 -2.23
N PRO A 212 -34.94 -13.26 -2.74
CA PRO A 212 -35.42 -12.54 -3.92
C PRO A 212 -35.40 -11.01 -3.77
N LYS A 213 -35.49 -10.47 -2.55
CA LYS A 213 -35.41 -9.01 -2.30
C LYS A 213 -34.01 -8.44 -2.55
N ALA A 214 -32.99 -9.28 -2.65
CA ALA A 214 -31.62 -8.86 -2.91
C ALA A 214 -31.45 -8.24 -4.30
N ASN A 215 -32.36 -8.47 -5.26
CA ASN A 215 -32.30 -7.82 -6.57
C ASN A 215 -32.31 -6.28 -6.49
N LYS A 216 -32.88 -5.70 -5.42
CA LYS A 216 -32.97 -4.25 -5.17
C LYS A 216 -31.74 -3.66 -4.48
N TRP A 217 -30.69 -4.43 -4.21
CA TRP A 217 -29.50 -3.95 -3.49
C TRP A 217 -28.57 -3.03 -4.30
N GLY A 218 -28.97 -2.62 -5.52
CA GLY A 218 -28.19 -1.70 -6.35
C GLY A 218 -26.92 -2.34 -6.91
N TRP A 219 -27.06 -3.55 -7.46
CA TRP A 219 -25.93 -4.30 -8.02
C TRP A 219 -25.28 -3.59 -9.21
N ARG A 220 -23.96 -3.62 -9.25
CA ARG A 220 -23.13 -3.14 -10.35
C ARG A 220 -22.25 -4.28 -10.84
N VAL A 221 -22.09 -4.39 -12.16
CA VAL A 221 -21.13 -5.31 -12.76
C VAL A 221 -19.78 -4.60 -12.83
N MET A 222 -18.76 -5.22 -12.27
CA MET A 222 -17.37 -4.74 -12.23
C MET A 222 -16.42 -5.88 -12.63
N ARG A 223 -15.15 -5.59 -12.83
CA ARG A 223 -14.09 -6.60 -13.02
C ARG A 223 -13.14 -6.61 -11.84
N ARG A 224 -13.02 -7.77 -11.21
CA ARG A 224 -12.05 -8.02 -10.14
C ARG A 224 -10.71 -8.44 -10.73
N ASN A 225 -9.61 -7.90 -10.20
CA ASN A 225 -8.24 -8.21 -10.60
C ASN A 225 -7.91 -8.04 -12.11
N PRO A 226 -8.37 -6.99 -12.82
CA PRO A 226 -7.94 -6.75 -14.20
C PRO A 226 -6.44 -6.44 -14.25
N GLY A 227 -5.79 -6.81 -15.36
CA GLY A 227 -4.48 -6.26 -15.69
C GLY A 227 -4.63 -4.79 -16.07
N VAL A 228 -4.03 -3.90 -15.29
CA VAL A 228 -4.05 -2.45 -15.53
C VAL A 228 -2.74 -2.00 -16.15
N PHE A 229 -2.83 -1.27 -17.26
CA PHE A 229 -1.71 -0.74 -18.01
C PHE A 229 -1.90 0.76 -18.21
N VAL A 230 -0.86 1.55 -18.02
CA VAL A 230 -0.93 3.01 -18.11
C VAL A 230 0.24 3.59 -18.89
N ARG A 231 0.05 4.76 -19.49
CA ARG A 231 1.11 5.53 -20.15
C ARG A 231 0.90 7.04 -19.96
N GLY A 232 1.92 7.83 -20.26
CA GLY A 232 1.86 9.29 -20.11
C GLY A 232 2.18 9.71 -18.68
N ARG A 233 1.52 10.75 -18.17
CA ARG A 233 1.80 11.27 -16.81
C ARG A 233 0.99 10.53 -15.76
N VAL A 234 1.60 10.31 -14.61
CA VAL A 234 0.93 9.89 -13.36
C VAL A 234 1.09 11.02 -12.34
N ARG A 235 -0.04 11.58 -11.93
CA ARG A 235 -0.15 12.76 -11.07
C ARG A 235 -0.76 12.35 -9.72
N HIS A 236 -0.20 12.85 -8.64
CA HIS A 236 -0.73 12.69 -7.28
C HIS A 236 -0.49 13.98 -6.50
N ALA A 237 -1.37 14.31 -5.55
CA ALA A 237 -1.24 15.54 -4.77
C ALA A 237 0.03 15.53 -3.90
N ASP A 238 0.38 14.36 -3.37
CA ASP A 238 1.45 14.20 -2.38
C ASP A 238 2.77 13.71 -3.02
N HIS A 239 2.82 13.53 -4.35
CA HIS A 239 4.00 13.00 -5.04
C HIS A 239 4.34 13.77 -6.31
N ALA A 240 5.63 13.84 -6.63
CA ALA A 240 6.11 14.44 -7.87
C ALA A 240 5.63 13.63 -9.07
N THR A 241 5.04 14.32 -10.06
CA THR A 241 4.54 13.70 -11.30
C THR A 241 5.63 12.90 -12.00
N ILE A 242 5.31 11.67 -12.40
CA ILE A 242 6.19 10.83 -13.23
C ILE A 242 5.66 10.75 -14.66
N LYS A 243 6.57 10.56 -15.61
CA LYS A 243 6.26 10.37 -17.03
C LYS A 243 6.68 8.96 -17.46
N LEU A 244 5.71 8.19 -17.93
CA LEU A 244 5.87 6.83 -18.40
C LEU A 244 6.05 6.83 -19.93
N LYS A 245 7.20 6.34 -20.40
CA LYS A 245 7.52 6.20 -21.83
C LYS A 245 6.98 4.86 -22.33
N GLY A 246 5.88 4.87 -23.07
CA GLY A 246 5.18 3.66 -23.48
C GLY A 246 4.31 3.06 -22.36
N TRP A 247 3.76 1.87 -22.62
CA TRP A 247 2.85 1.20 -21.69
C TRP A 247 3.60 0.56 -20.52
N HIS A 248 3.07 0.78 -19.32
CA HIS A 248 3.57 0.18 -18.10
C HIS A 248 2.44 -0.58 -17.41
N ARG A 249 2.73 -1.79 -16.95
CA ARG A 249 1.83 -2.54 -16.07
C ARG A 249 1.86 -1.91 -14.69
N VAL A 250 0.68 -1.65 -14.15
CA VAL A 250 0.49 -1.15 -12.79
C VAL A 250 0.40 -2.32 -11.82
N VAL A 251 1.14 -2.23 -10.72
CA VAL A 251 1.08 -3.19 -9.61
C VAL A 251 1.18 -2.41 -8.30
N MET A 252 0.28 -2.68 -7.35
CA MET A 252 0.34 -2.13 -5.99
C MET A 252 1.41 -2.86 -5.17
N ASN A 253 1.97 -2.23 -4.14
CA ASN A 253 2.81 -2.90 -3.14
C ASN A 253 2.01 -3.99 -2.39
N THR A 254 2.68 -4.73 -1.51
CA THR A 254 2.04 -5.82 -0.75
C THR A 254 1.61 -5.40 0.67
N GLU A 255 1.47 -4.11 0.94
CA GLU A 255 1.13 -3.60 2.28
C GLU A 255 -0.27 -4.07 2.72
N ASP A 256 -1.19 -4.17 1.77
CA ASP A 256 -2.56 -4.68 1.93
C ASP A 256 -2.63 -6.14 2.42
N GLN A 257 -1.54 -6.89 2.28
CA GLN A 257 -1.45 -8.28 2.76
C GLN A 257 -1.12 -8.38 4.27
N SER A 258 -0.70 -7.28 4.91
CA SER A 258 -0.45 -7.26 6.36
C SER A 258 -1.76 -7.19 7.15
N GLN A 259 -1.84 -7.93 8.27
CA GLN A 259 -2.99 -7.91 9.17
C GLN A 259 -3.27 -6.50 9.70
N ALA A 260 -2.22 -5.74 9.94
CA ALA A 260 -2.31 -4.34 10.35
C ALA A 260 -3.03 -3.43 9.33
N MET A 261 -3.08 -3.80 8.04
CA MET A 261 -3.61 -2.96 6.95
C MET A 261 -4.70 -3.65 6.12
N ARG A 262 -5.31 -4.73 6.64
CA ARG A 262 -6.06 -5.77 5.92
C ARG A 262 -7.36 -5.41 5.16
N ASN A 263 -7.66 -4.14 4.92
CA ASN A 263 -8.95 -3.73 4.35
C ASN A 263 -8.88 -3.22 2.91
N VAL A 264 -8.39 -4.01 1.95
CA VAL A 264 -8.51 -3.65 0.53
C VAL A 264 -8.52 -4.88 -0.40
N ALA A 265 -9.53 -4.96 -1.26
CA ALA A 265 -9.50 -5.74 -2.51
C ALA A 265 -9.50 -4.75 -3.70
N PHE A 266 -8.77 -5.07 -4.77
CA PHE A 266 -8.75 -4.24 -5.99
C PHE A 266 -10.00 -4.48 -6.83
N LEU A 267 -10.88 -3.48 -6.92
CA LEU A 267 -12.13 -3.52 -7.67
C LEU A 267 -12.18 -2.36 -8.66
N ASP A 268 -12.48 -2.68 -9.92
CA ASP A 268 -12.57 -1.72 -11.02
C ASP A 268 -13.81 -2.00 -11.88
#